data_AF-A0A8E6P0L9-F1
#
_entry.id   AF-A0A8E6P0L9-F1
#
_cell.length_a   1.000
_cell.length_b   1.000
_cell.length_c   1.000
_cell.angle_alpha   90.00
_cell.angle_beta   90.00
_cell.angle_gamma   90.00
#
_symmetry.space_group_name_H-M   'P 1'
#
loop_
_entity.id
_entity.type
_entity.pdbx_description
1 polymer ?
#
loop_
_entity_poly.entity_id
_entity_poly.type
_entity_poly.pdbx_seq_one_letter_code
_entity_poly.pdbx_strand_id
1 'polypeptide(L)'
;MLRPLKTVTTHYPDYKEFYCNSPKQDNFSSCTITRDFSVPVYISGGNGDMSMCGDNCVRIWFGRRDDNYWSDGVYDNELTLKFHPDAKLASAKIVNAEWDDHMRVTLDGTQIFAHIDGAYRESDYPAPKGSWELKKSWKLDKVYDVTDKVRKSVYEEPDREVTMASRVWVGGKGEGYFEVELTFENMKLEDKHVQEPAGCYDAVQAPNTFCRFDRFKDMDVGTKRLPESVLSLAKPLYEGDKGFLTWKTNLEGYFCDPLAKDKICSYDASGKIMKDANGKDLCYNYEEIKSMPDACSAYKNDAACVLINKHVQRVGSMRALTVATCMNRNTPVTEGRM
;
A
#
# COMPACT_ATOMS: atom_id res chain seq x y z
N MET A 1 -34.31 -72.71 -16.34
CA MET A 1 -33.05 -72.01 -16.66
C MET A 1 -32.55 -71.30 -15.40
N LEU A 2 -31.53 -71.86 -14.74
CA LEU A 2 -30.87 -71.23 -13.58
C LEU A 2 -29.84 -70.22 -14.09
N ARG A 3 -29.91 -68.97 -13.64
CA ARG A 3 -28.92 -67.92 -13.95
C ARG A 3 -27.56 -68.30 -13.32
N PRO A 4 -26.43 -68.14 -14.02
CA PRO A 4 -25.13 -68.37 -13.40
C PRO A 4 -24.84 -67.28 -12.36
N LEU A 5 -24.37 -67.69 -11.18
CA LEU A 5 -23.83 -66.80 -10.15
C LEU A 5 -22.58 -66.12 -10.71
N LYS A 6 -22.63 -64.79 -10.86
CA LYS A 6 -21.44 -63.97 -11.13
C LYS A 6 -20.60 -63.94 -9.85
N THR A 7 -19.42 -64.55 -9.88
CA THR A 7 -18.38 -64.34 -8.89
C THR A 7 -17.94 -62.88 -8.94
N VAL A 8 -18.07 -62.16 -7.82
CA VAL A 8 -17.53 -60.80 -7.67
C VAL A 8 -16.15 -60.93 -7.03
N THR A 9 -15.10 -60.70 -7.81
CA THR A 9 -13.74 -60.67 -7.30
C THR A 9 -13.56 -59.37 -6.50
N THR A 10 -13.46 -59.45 -5.17
CA THR A 10 -13.18 -58.28 -4.33
C THR A 10 -11.68 -58.03 -4.35
N HIS A 11 -11.24 -56.95 -5.02
CA HIS A 11 -9.84 -56.53 -5.03
C HIS A 11 -9.58 -55.60 -3.84
N TYR A 12 -8.67 -56.00 -2.94
CA TYR A 12 -8.16 -55.09 -1.91
C TYR A 12 -6.91 -54.39 -2.45
N PRO A 13 -6.91 -53.06 -2.58
CA PRO A 13 -5.71 -52.33 -2.97
C PRO A 13 -4.64 -52.47 -1.88
N ASP A 14 -3.45 -52.93 -2.25
CA ASP A 14 -2.27 -52.94 -1.39
C ASP A 14 -1.53 -51.60 -1.55
N TYR A 15 -1.18 -50.96 -0.43
CA TYR A 15 -0.54 -49.65 -0.41
C TYR A 15 0.82 -49.74 0.27
N LYS A 16 1.83 -49.12 -0.34
CA LYS A 16 3.17 -48.96 0.24
C LYS A 16 3.46 -47.50 0.52
N GLU A 17 4.08 -47.26 1.68
CA GLU A 17 4.58 -45.94 2.04
C GLU A 17 6.06 -45.79 1.65
N PHE A 18 6.38 -44.66 1.06
CA PHE A 18 7.75 -44.25 0.74
C PHE A 18 8.04 -42.90 1.40
N TYR A 19 9.27 -42.74 1.88
CA TYR A 19 9.75 -41.50 2.50
C TYR A 19 10.70 -40.81 1.54
N CYS A 20 10.40 -39.57 1.18
CA CYS A 20 11.24 -38.75 0.31
C CYS A 20 11.42 -37.35 0.91
N ASN A 21 12.51 -36.68 0.52
CA ASN A 21 12.80 -35.32 0.93
C ASN A 21 12.71 -34.41 -0.30
N SER A 22 11.89 -33.37 -0.22
CA SER A 22 11.85 -32.30 -1.23
C SER A 22 12.54 -31.07 -0.63
N PRO A 23 13.70 -30.64 -1.16
CA PRO A 23 14.33 -29.40 -0.70
C PRO A 23 13.40 -28.22 -0.98
N LYS A 24 13.21 -27.33 0.00
CA LYS A 24 12.51 -26.07 -0.26
C LYS A 24 13.44 -25.15 -1.05
N GLN A 25 13.23 -25.05 -2.36
CA GLN A 25 14.08 -24.30 -3.29
C GLN A 25 13.75 -22.81 -3.39
N ASP A 26 12.67 -22.35 -2.74
CA ASP A 26 12.23 -20.95 -2.77
C ASP A 26 13.23 -20.06 -2.01
N ASN A 27 14.32 -19.66 -2.67
CA ASN A 27 15.13 -18.52 -2.24
C ASN A 27 14.70 -17.28 -3.01
N PHE A 28 14.37 -16.22 -2.29
CA PHE A 28 14.16 -14.92 -2.90
C PHE A 28 15.55 -14.33 -3.22
N SER A 29 15.92 -14.29 -4.49
CA SER A 29 17.21 -13.74 -4.96
C SER A 29 17.14 -12.27 -5.36
N SER A 30 15.99 -11.64 -5.15
CA SER A 30 15.74 -10.24 -5.45
C SER A 30 14.74 -9.70 -4.45
N CYS A 31 14.88 -8.43 -4.08
CA CYS A 31 13.90 -7.73 -3.28
C CYS A 31 13.81 -6.28 -3.78
N THR A 32 12.62 -5.87 -4.16
CA THR A 32 12.32 -4.52 -4.64
C THR A 32 11.23 -3.92 -3.78
N ILE A 33 11.36 -2.64 -3.43
CA ILE A 33 10.33 -1.86 -2.76
C ILE A 33 9.85 -0.80 -3.76
N THR A 34 8.55 -0.75 -4.00
CA THR A 34 7.91 0.22 -4.90
C THR A 34 6.86 1.01 -4.13
N ARG A 35 6.86 2.33 -4.27
CA ARG A 35 5.84 3.23 -3.76
C ARG A 35 4.63 3.24 -4.68
N ASP A 36 3.48 2.91 -4.12
CA ASP A 36 2.15 3.15 -4.67
C ASP A 36 1.55 4.33 -3.91
N PHE A 37 1.61 5.51 -4.52
CA PHE A 37 1.16 6.78 -3.93
C PHE A 37 -0.06 7.30 -4.69
N SER A 38 -1.22 7.25 -4.05
CA SER A 38 -2.48 7.73 -4.62
C SER A 38 -2.90 9.03 -3.94
N VAL A 39 -3.27 10.03 -4.74
CA VAL A 39 -3.65 11.37 -4.25
C VAL A 39 -5.00 11.77 -4.88
N PRO A 40 -6.07 11.94 -4.09
CA PRO A 40 -7.40 12.26 -4.64
C PRO A 40 -7.52 13.71 -5.11
N VAL A 41 -6.79 14.63 -4.48
CA VAL A 41 -6.75 16.07 -4.80
C VAL A 41 -5.42 16.67 -4.36
N TYR A 42 -4.92 17.66 -5.09
CA TYR A 42 -3.76 18.46 -4.68
C TYR A 42 -3.85 19.92 -5.15
N ILE A 43 -3.03 20.79 -4.55
CA ILE A 43 -2.89 22.19 -4.94
C ILE A 43 -1.96 22.26 -6.17
N SER A 44 -2.51 22.56 -7.34
CA SER A 44 -1.75 22.72 -8.60
C SER A 44 -1.25 24.15 -8.82
N GLY A 45 -1.85 25.14 -8.16
CA GLY A 45 -1.49 26.55 -8.28
C GLY A 45 -1.90 27.37 -7.06
N GLY A 46 -1.23 28.51 -6.85
CA GLY A 46 -1.44 29.37 -5.68
C GLY A 46 -0.62 28.97 -4.45
N ASN A 47 -0.77 29.75 -3.37
CA ASN A 47 -0.06 29.55 -2.10
C ASN A 47 -1.04 29.22 -0.97
N GLY A 48 -0.99 27.97 -0.50
CA GLY A 48 -1.82 27.45 0.57
C GLY A 48 -1.30 26.12 1.09
N ASP A 49 -1.92 25.62 2.14
CA ASP A 49 -1.49 24.41 2.84
C ASP A 49 -2.55 23.32 2.74
N MET A 50 -2.10 22.07 2.71
CA MET A 50 -2.96 20.89 2.68
C MET A 50 -2.55 19.92 3.78
N SER A 51 -3.52 19.28 4.43
CA SER A 51 -3.28 18.20 5.40
C SER A 51 -4.32 17.10 5.32
N MET A 52 -4.06 16.01 6.04
CA MET A 52 -4.98 14.90 6.19
C MET A 52 -5.83 15.03 7.45
N CYS A 53 -7.14 14.76 7.34
CA CYS A 53 -8.08 14.67 8.47
C CYS A 53 -8.62 13.24 8.71
N GLY A 54 -8.14 12.26 7.95
CA GLY A 54 -8.55 10.86 7.99
C GLY A 54 -8.22 10.19 6.66
N ASP A 55 -8.38 8.87 6.54
CA ASP A 55 -7.93 8.08 5.38
C ASP A 55 -8.41 8.64 4.03
N ASN A 56 -9.67 9.07 3.96
CA ASN A 56 -10.31 9.63 2.77
C ASN A 56 -10.61 11.12 2.91
N CYS A 57 -9.93 11.83 3.81
CA CYS A 57 -10.26 13.21 4.20
C CYS A 57 -9.04 14.12 4.05
N VAL A 58 -9.23 15.24 3.35
CA VAL A 58 -8.23 16.27 3.11
C VAL A 58 -8.75 17.62 3.58
N ARG A 59 -7.91 18.40 4.27
CA ARG A 59 -8.16 19.79 4.64
C ARG A 59 -7.23 20.71 3.87
N ILE A 60 -7.78 21.77 3.32
CA ILE A 60 -7.06 22.76 2.52
C ILE A 60 -7.28 24.13 3.17
N TRP A 61 -6.19 24.82 3.50
CA TRP A 61 -6.20 26.17 4.05
C TRP A 61 -5.87 27.20 2.99
N PHE A 62 -6.66 28.27 2.99
CA PHE A 62 -6.57 29.41 2.09
C PHE A 62 -6.29 30.66 2.91
N GLY A 63 -5.21 31.38 2.58
CA GLY A 63 -4.79 32.57 3.30
C GLY A 63 -3.83 32.30 4.46
N ARG A 64 -3.58 33.33 5.28
CA ARG A 64 -2.63 33.30 6.39
C ARG A 64 -3.40 33.26 7.73
N ARG A 65 -3.01 32.34 8.61
CA ARG A 65 -3.53 32.24 9.98
C ARG A 65 -2.72 33.16 10.90
N ASP A 66 -3.03 34.44 10.89
CA ASP A 66 -2.39 35.46 11.71
C ASP A 66 -3.39 36.60 11.98
N ASP A 67 -3.06 37.53 12.86
CA ASP A 67 -3.94 38.62 13.31
C ASP A 67 -3.50 39.96 12.73
N ASN A 68 -4.44 40.77 12.23
CA ASN A 68 -4.20 42.17 11.86
C ASN A 68 -3.03 42.43 10.89
N TYR A 69 -2.78 41.50 9.95
CA TYR A 69 -1.66 41.58 9.01
C TYR A 69 -1.98 42.40 7.74
N TRP A 70 -3.23 42.78 7.53
CA TRP A 70 -3.65 43.71 6.49
C TRP A 70 -3.98 45.09 7.05
N SER A 71 -3.96 46.09 6.15
CA SER A 71 -4.45 47.45 6.38
C SER A 71 -5.75 47.65 5.60
N ASP A 72 -6.28 48.87 5.54
CA ASP A 72 -7.39 49.23 4.65
C ASP A 72 -7.17 48.71 3.22
N GLY A 73 -8.09 47.90 2.70
CA GLY A 73 -7.93 47.34 1.35
C GLY A 73 -8.85 46.19 0.96
N VAL A 74 -8.61 45.68 -0.25
CA VAL A 74 -9.23 44.47 -0.79
C VAL A 74 -8.12 43.47 -1.06
N TYR A 75 -8.26 42.28 -0.48
CA TYR A 75 -7.23 41.24 -0.53
C TYR A 75 -7.81 39.97 -1.13
N ASP A 76 -7.14 39.49 -2.17
CA ASP A 76 -7.50 38.26 -2.87
C ASP A 76 -6.50 37.16 -2.52
N ASN A 77 -7.01 35.94 -2.36
CA ASN A 77 -6.23 34.71 -2.30
C ASN A 77 -6.92 33.67 -3.17
N GLU A 78 -6.15 32.92 -3.96
CA GLU A 78 -6.67 31.86 -4.80
C GLU A 78 -5.76 30.64 -4.76
N LEU A 79 -6.37 29.46 -4.77
CA LEU A 79 -5.70 28.19 -5.04
C LEU A 79 -6.38 27.51 -6.21
N THR A 80 -5.57 26.87 -7.04
CA THR A 80 -6.03 25.94 -8.05
C THR A 80 -5.89 24.53 -7.50
N LEU A 81 -6.99 23.78 -7.52
CA LEU A 81 -7.08 22.42 -7.01
C LEU A 81 -7.28 21.45 -8.16
N LYS A 82 -6.42 20.44 -8.23
CA LYS A 82 -6.49 19.39 -9.24
C LYS A 82 -6.97 18.09 -8.64
N PHE A 83 -8.11 17.62 -9.12
CA PHE A 83 -8.71 16.36 -8.67
C PHE A 83 -8.26 15.21 -9.56
N HIS A 84 -8.03 14.04 -8.94
CA HIS A 84 -7.72 12.83 -9.70
C HIS A 84 -8.92 12.46 -10.61
N PRO A 85 -8.68 12.00 -11.85
CA PRO A 85 -9.76 11.61 -12.78
C PRO A 85 -10.71 10.53 -12.25
N ASP A 86 -10.24 9.70 -11.32
CA ASP A 86 -11.07 8.67 -10.69
C ASP A 86 -11.67 9.12 -9.35
N ALA A 87 -11.29 10.27 -8.79
CA ALA A 87 -11.77 10.70 -7.48
C ALA A 87 -13.27 11.02 -7.49
N LYS A 88 -14.00 10.43 -6.54
CA LYS A 88 -15.41 10.71 -6.26
C LYS A 88 -15.51 11.43 -4.92
N LEU A 89 -16.00 12.66 -4.95
CA LEU A 89 -16.15 13.54 -3.81
C LEU A 89 -17.43 13.14 -3.06
N ALA A 90 -17.27 12.73 -1.81
CA ALA A 90 -18.35 12.41 -0.88
C ALA A 90 -18.94 13.69 -0.26
N SER A 91 -18.07 14.62 0.17
CA SER A 91 -18.48 15.91 0.72
C SER A 91 -17.39 16.97 0.54
N ALA A 92 -17.82 18.23 0.44
CA ALA A 92 -16.96 19.41 0.57
C ALA A 92 -17.61 20.41 1.51
N LYS A 93 -16.86 20.85 2.53
CA LYS A 93 -17.38 21.71 3.60
C LYS A 93 -16.41 22.82 3.94
N ILE A 94 -16.90 24.04 4.09
CA ILE A 94 -16.14 25.11 4.77
C ILE A 94 -16.29 24.86 6.26
N VAL A 95 -15.20 24.45 6.90
CA VAL A 95 -15.21 23.99 8.31
C VAL A 95 -14.65 25.03 9.28
N ASN A 96 -13.84 25.96 8.78
CA ASN A 96 -13.31 27.06 9.54
C ASN A 96 -13.15 28.29 8.64
N ALA A 97 -13.37 29.47 9.19
CA ALA A 97 -13.07 30.73 8.53
C ALA A 97 -13.07 31.87 9.55
N GLU A 98 -12.14 32.81 9.41
CA GLU A 98 -12.10 34.06 10.16
C GLU A 98 -11.83 35.20 9.19
N TRP A 99 -12.44 36.35 9.43
CA TRP A 99 -12.33 37.52 8.58
C TRP A 99 -12.69 38.77 9.36
N ASP A 100 -12.07 39.91 9.04
CA ASP A 100 -12.38 41.14 9.79
C ASP A 100 -13.68 41.81 9.32
N ASP A 101 -13.77 42.48 8.16
CA ASP A 101 -15.04 43.16 7.85
C ASP A 101 -15.97 42.38 6.93
N HIS A 102 -15.48 42.01 5.74
CA HIS A 102 -16.29 41.32 4.74
C HIS A 102 -15.49 40.24 4.05
N MET A 103 -16.10 39.09 3.79
CA MET A 103 -15.47 38.01 3.07
C MET A 103 -16.43 37.41 2.03
N ARG A 104 -15.86 37.06 0.88
CA ARG A 104 -16.51 36.25 -0.14
C ARG A 104 -15.57 35.13 -0.56
N VAL A 105 -16.11 33.92 -0.67
CA VAL A 105 -15.43 32.76 -1.23
C VAL A 105 -16.14 32.34 -2.51
N THR A 106 -15.37 32.10 -3.56
CA THR A 106 -15.84 31.70 -4.88
C THR A 106 -15.19 30.40 -5.33
N LEU A 107 -15.92 29.63 -6.13
CA LEU A 107 -15.45 28.47 -6.86
C LEU A 107 -15.69 28.73 -8.35
N ASP A 108 -14.63 28.75 -9.15
CA ASP A 108 -14.64 29.11 -10.57
C ASP A 108 -15.44 30.41 -10.83
N GLY A 109 -15.20 31.40 -9.97
CA GLY A 109 -15.87 32.71 -10.01
C GLY A 109 -17.29 32.74 -9.43
N THR A 110 -17.91 31.60 -9.12
CA THR A 110 -19.27 31.51 -8.55
C THR A 110 -19.22 31.59 -7.02
N GLN A 111 -20.07 32.41 -6.38
CA GLN A 111 -20.07 32.52 -4.92
C GLN A 111 -20.53 31.22 -4.25
N ILE A 112 -19.67 30.68 -3.39
CA ILE A 112 -20.01 29.51 -2.56
C ILE A 112 -20.35 29.90 -1.13
N PHE A 113 -19.75 30.99 -0.63
CA PHE A 113 -19.95 31.54 0.70
C PHE A 113 -19.70 33.05 0.67
N ALA A 114 -20.46 33.83 1.44
CA ALA A 114 -20.13 35.23 1.69
C ALA A 114 -20.75 35.73 3.00
N HIS A 115 -20.01 36.60 3.66
CA HIS A 115 -20.49 37.42 4.78
C HIS A 115 -20.11 38.87 4.49
N ILE A 116 -21.10 39.66 4.08
CA ILE A 116 -20.92 41.02 3.57
C ILE A 116 -21.99 41.93 4.19
N ASP A 117 -21.61 43.13 4.58
CA ASP A 117 -22.43 44.12 5.29
C ASP A 117 -23.06 43.52 6.56
N GLY A 118 -22.26 42.79 7.34
CA GLY A 118 -22.66 42.22 8.64
C GLY A 118 -23.64 41.05 8.56
N ALA A 119 -23.83 40.44 7.39
CA ALA A 119 -24.75 39.31 7.22
C ALA A 119 -24.26 38.29 6.19
N TYR A 120 -24.63 37.01 6.41
CA TYR A 120 -24.44 35.94 5.44
C TYR A 120 -25.28 36.16 4.17
N ARG A 121 -24.70 35.79 3.02
CA ARG A 121 -25.33 35.93 1.70
C ARG A 121 -25.44 34.58 1.00
N GLU A 122 -26.68 34.13 0.81
CA GLU A 122 -26.99 32.83 0.20
C GLU A 122 -26.82 32.81 -1.33
N SER A 123 -26.99 33.97 -1.98
CA SER A 123 -26.83 34.17 -3.42
C SER A 123 -25.71 35.16 -3.71
N ASP A 124 -25.26 35.21 -4.97
CA ASP A 124 -24.27 36.18 -5.44
C ASP A 124 -24.61 37.59 -4.95
N TYR A 125 -23.68 38.16 -4.19
CA TYR A 125 -23.81 39.48 -3.62
C TYR A 125 -22.69 40.38 -4.17
N PRO A 126 -23.00 41.64 -4.54
CA PRO A 126 -21.99 42.60 -4.98
C PRO A 126 -20.99 42.92 -3.86
N ALA A 127 -20.02 43.78 -4.14
CA ALA A 127 -19.12 44.32 -3.10
C ALA A 127 -19.92 45.03 -1.96
N PRO A 128 -19.32 45.19 -0.77
CA PRO A 128 -19.95 45.86 0.37
C PRO A 128 -20.61 47.19 -0.02
N LYS A 129 -21.86 47.39 0.38
CA LYS A 129 -22.61 48.64 0.15
C LYS A 129 -22.61 49.55 1.37
N GLY A 130 -22.43 48.96 2.55
CA GLY A 130 -22.36 49.66 3.82
C GLY A 130 -20.97 50.17 4.14
N SER A 131 -20.73 50.39 5.43
CA SER A 131 -19.39 50.73 5.93
C SER A 131 -18.39 49.61 5.61
N TRP A 132 -17.21 50.02 5.14
CA TRP A 132 -16.09 49.09 4.94
C TRP A 132 -15.63 48.52 6.27
N GLU A 133 -15.48 49.36 7.29
CA GLU A 133 -15.14 49.01 8.66
C GLU A 133 -16.42 48.69 9.48
N LEU A 134 -16.48 47.49 10.05
CA LEU A 134 -17.55 46.97 10.91
C LEU A 134 -17.16 46.89 12.39
N LYS A 135 -15.89 47.16 12.75
CA LYS A 135 -15.33 47.14 14.12
C LYS A 135 -15.49 45.79 14.82
N LYS A 136 -15.48 44.72 14.04
CA LYS A 136 -15.72 43.37 14.55
C LYS A 136 -15.12 42.34 13.62
N SER A 137 -14.20 41.56 14.18
CA SER A 137 -13.73 40.32 13.56
C SER A 137 -14.77 39.23 13.69
N TRP A 138 -15.01 38.54 12.59
CA TRP A 138 -15.97 37.46 12.49
C TRP A 138 -15.25 36.12 12.37
N LYS A 139 -15.99 35.10 12.79
CA LYS A 139 -15.63 33.71 12.64
C LYS A 139 -16.82 32.95 12.13
N LEU A 140 -16.55 31.84 11.47
CA LEU A 140 -17.58 30.96 10.96
C LEU A 140 -18.49 30.48 12.11
N ASP A 141 -19.80 30.65 11.96
CA ASP A 141 -20.79 30.33 13.00
C ASP A 141 -21.17 28.85 12.99
N LYS A 142 -21.12 28.21 11.83
CA LYS A 142 -21.40 26.79 11.60
C LYS A 142 -20.67 26.28 10.36
N VAL A 143 -20.57 24.96 10.24
CA VAL A 143 -20.04 24.33 9.01
C VAL A 143 -20.98 24.60 7.84
N TYR A 144 -20.43 25.06 6.71
CA TYR A 144 -21.18 25.27 5.46
C TYR A 144 -20.90 24.14 4.48
N ASP A 145 -21.95 23.43 4.08
CA ASP A 145 -21.85 22.39 3.05
C ASP A 145 -21.86 23.02 1.67
N VAL A 146 -20.79 22.79 0.91
CA VAL A 146 -20.60 23.29 -0.47
C VAL A 146 -20.45 22.13 -1.46
N THR A 147 -20.82 20.90 -1.04
CA THR A 147 -20.57 19.66 -1.79
C THR A 147 -21.08 19.73 -3.21
N ASP A 148 -22.35 20.11 -3.42
CA ASP A 148 -22.94 20.10 -4.76
C ASP A 148 -22.33 21.17 -5.68
N LYS A 149 -21.92 22.32 -5.12
CA LYS A 149 -21.22 23.36 -5.87
C LYS A 149 -19.84 22.86 -6.34
N VAL A 150 -19.09 22.22 -5.43
CA VAL A 150 -17.78 21.64 -5.75
C VAL A 150 -17.89 20.49 -6.74
N ARG A 151 -18.82 19.55 -6.54
CA ARG A 151 -19.05 18.44 -7.48
C ARG A 151 -19.38 18.96 -8.88
N LYS A 152 -20.25 19.97 -8.96
CA LYS A 152 -20.63 20.56 -10.23
C LYS A 152 -19.41 21.09 -10.97
N SER A 153 -18.61 21.95 -10.34
CA SER A 153 -17.46 22.55 -11.02
C SER A 153 -16.37 21.50 -11.32
N VAL A 154 -16.05 20.59 -10.38
CA VAL A 154 -15.05 19.53 -10.62
C VAL A 154 -15.43 18.57 -11.75
N TYR A 155 -16.71 18.21 -11.89
CA TYR A 155 -17.14 17.18 -12.84
C TYR A 155 -17.61 17.73 -14.19
N GLU A 156 -17.89 19.03 -14.28
CA GLU A 156 -18.14 19.70 -15.57
C GLU A 156 -16.81 20.06 -16.28
N GLU A 157 -15.72 20.24 -15.54
CA GLU A 157 -14.40 20.57 -16.10
C GLU A 157 -13.65 19.32 -16.63
N PRO A 158 -13.20 19.30 -17.90
CA PRO A 158 -12.52 18.15 -18.50
C PRO A 158 -11.20 17.77 -17.82
N ASP A 159 -10.47 18.76 -17.32
CA ASP A 159 -9.18 18.58 -16.64
C ASP A 159 -9.32 18.42 -15.11
N ARG A 160 -10.57 18.51 -14.61
CA ARG A 160 -10.94 18.45 -13.19
C ARG A 160 -10.12 19.38 -12.32
N GLU A 161 -9.83 20.53 -12.86
CA GLU A 161 -9.07 21.59 -12.21
C GLU A 161 -10.03 22.72 -11.87
N VAL A 162 -10.08 23.10 -10.60
CA VAL A 162 -11.02 24.12 -10.11
C VAL A 162 -10.27 25.18 -9.34
N THR A 163 -10.66 26.44 -9.53
CA THR A 163 -10.07 27.57 -8.82
C THR A 163 -10.99 27.97 -7.69
N MET A 164 -10.49 27.88 -6.46
CA MET A 164 -11.19 28.36 -5.29
C MET A 164 -10.47 29.59 -4.75
N ALA A 165 -11.22 30.66 -4.53
CA ALA A 165 -10.66 31.95 -4.17
C ALA A 165 -11.45 32.61 -3.05
N SER A 166 -10.77 33.41 -2.23
CA SER A 166 -11.39 34.34 -1.30
C SER A 166 -11.04 35.78 -1.67
N ARG A 167 -12.02 36.66 -1.50
CA ARG A 167 -11.86 38.10 -1.44
C ARG A 167 -12.27 38.61 -0.07
N VAL A 168 -11.40 39.37 0.57
CA VAL A 168 -11.64 39.99 1.87
C VAL A 168 -11.54 41.50 1.73
N TRP A 169 -12.54 42.22 2.21
CA TRP A 169 -12.50 43.68 2.33
C TRP A 169 -12.23 44.01 3.78
N VAL A 170 -11.22 44.85 4.00
CA VAL A 170 -10.75 45.28 5.32
C VAL A 170 -10.83 46.80 5.39
N GLY A 171 -11.48 47.30 6.43
CA GLY A 171 -11.29 48.62 7.00
C GLY A 171 -10.34 48.54 8.19
N GLY A 172 -9.53 49.57 8.41
CA GLY A 172 -8.58 49.61 9.51
C GLY A 172 -7.45 48.59 9.37
N LYS A 173 -7.44 47.61 10.27
CA LYS A 173 -6.49 46.49 10.28
C LYS A 173 -7.29 45.22 10.43
N GLY A 174 -6.92 44.18 9.69
CA GLY A 174 -7.64 42.92 9.76
C GLY A 174 -6.92 41.76 9.10
N GLU A 175 -7.67 40.67 8.93
CA GLU A 175 -7.22 39.38 8.46
C GLU A 175 -8.33 38.65 7.70
N GLY A 176 -7.98 37.51 7.12
CA GLY A 176 -8.95 36.65 6.46
C GLY A 176 -8.35 35.34 5.97
N TYR A 177 -8.97 34.24 6.38
CA TYR A 177 -8.65 32.90 5.90
C TYR A 177 -9.86 31.98 5.97
N PHE A 178 -9.81 30.87 5.24
CA PHE A 178 -10.80 29.80 5.37
C PHE A 178 -10.18 28.43 5.15
N GLU A 179 -10.87 27.39 5.62
CA GLU A 179 -10.47 26.00 5.55
C GLU A 179 -11.59 25.16 4.95
N VAL A 180 -11.24 24.38 3.94
CA VAL A 180 -12.17 23.45 3.27
C VAL A 180 -11.77 22.03 3.59
N GLU A 181 -12.73 21.25 4.07
CA GLU A 181 -12.63 19.81 4.25
C GLU A 181 -13.28 19.09 3.08
N LEU A 182 -12.52 18.23 2.40
CA LEU A 182 -12.94 17.38 1.30
C LEU A 182 -12.87 15.92 1.74
N THR A 183 -13.93 15.17 1.52
CA THR A 183 -13.98 13.73 1.80
C THR A 183 -14.29 12.98 0.52
N PHE A 184 -13.66 11.82 0.30
CA PHE A 184 -13.77 11.04 -0.93
C PHE A 184 -14.41 9.66 -0.69
N GLU A 185 -15.18 9.17 -1.65
CA GLU A 185 -15.90 7.89 -1.55
C GLU A 185 -15.01 6.70 -1.90
N ASN A 186 -14.15 6.86 -2.90
CA ASN A 186 -13.50 5.74 -3.59
C ASN A 186 -11.98 5.89 -3.68
N MET A 187 -11.42 6.92 -3.06
CA MET A 187 -9.98 7.16 -3.02
C MET A 187 -9.60 7.63 -1.64
N LYS A 188 -8.42 7.19 -1.21
CA LYS A 188 -7.73 7.67 -0.02
C LYS A 188 -6.38 8.22 -0.44
N LEU A 189 -5.88 9.20 0.30
CA LEU A 189 -4.46 9.52 0.20
C LEU A 189 -3.72 8.34 0.84
N GLU A 190 -2.92 7.64 0.06
CA GLU A 190 -2.24 6.45 0.56
C GLU A 190 -0.82 6.38 0.02
N ASP A 191 0.13 6.18 0.93
CA ASP A 191 1.52 5.88 0.63
C ASP A 191 1.80 4.43 1.00
N LYS A 192 1.60 3.53 0.04
CA LYS A 192 1.85 2.10 0.21
C LYS A 192 3.25 1.76 -0.29
N HIS A 193 4.00 1.01 0.51
CA HIS A 193 5.26 0.42 0.08
C HIS A 193 5.03 -1.05 -0.26
N VAL A 194 4.98 -1.35 -1.56
CA VAL A 194 4.79 -2.69 -2.09
C VAL A 194 6.15 -3.37 -2.22
N GLN A 195 6.30 -4.53 -1.59
CA GLN A 195 7.52 -5.32 -1.63
C GLN A 195 7.35 -6.48 -2.61
N GLU A 196 8.32 -6.67 -3.48
CA GLU A 196 8.38 -7.80 -4.41
C GLU A 196 9.70 -8.54 -4.22
N PRO A 197 9.69 -9.77 -3.70
CA PRO A 197 8.56 -10.52 -3.14
C PRO A 197 7.95 -9.89 -1.88
N ALA A 198 6.68 -10.22 -1.59
CA ALA A 198 6.00 -9.68 -0.41
C ALA A 198 6.75 -10.03 0.89
N GLY A 199 7.01 -9.01 1.72
CA GLY A 199 7.71 -9.14 3.00
C GLY A 199 9.22 -9.35 2.90
N CYS A 200 9.84 -9.17 1.72
CA CYS A 200 11.28 -9.39 1.55
C CYS A 200 12.13 -8.38 2.34
N TYR A 201 11.73 -7.12 2.44
CA TYR A 201 12.43 -6.14 3.25
C TYR A 201 12.19 -6.35 4.74
N ASP A 202 10.95 -6.69 5.12
CA ASP A 202 10.58 -7.01 6.50
C ASP A 202 11.42 -8.19 7.02
N ALA A 203 11.69 -9.17 6.15
CA ALA A 203 12.54 -10.31 6.47
C ALA A 203 13.96 -9.88 6.85
N VAL A 204 14.52 -8.81 6.26
CA VAL A 204 15.83 -8.29 6.64
C VAL A 204 15.79 -7.54 7.97
N GLN A 205 14.67 -6.88 8.28
CA GLN A 205 14.51 -6.12 9.52
C GLN A 205 14.23 -7.02 10.74
N ALA A 206 13.87 -8.29 10.51
CA ALA A 206 13.59 -9.23 11.58
C ALA A 206 14.84 -9.52 12.45
N PRO A 207 14.71 -9.57 13.79
CA PRO A 207 15.79 -10.01 14.67
C PRO A 207 16.26 -11.43 14.32
N ASN A 208 17.58 -11.66 14.32
CA ASN A 208 18.21 -12.94 13.93
C ASN A 208 17.84 -13.40 12.52
N THR A 209 17.65 -12.45 11.60
CA THR A 209 17.38 -12.78 10.21
C THR A 209 18.56 -13.49 9.54
N PHE A 210 18.20 -14.31 8.56
CA PHE A 210 19.09 -14.98 7.64
C PHE A 210 19.17 -14.26 6.29
N CYS A 211 18.37 -13.21 6.13
CA CYS A 211 18.30 -12.37 4.93
C CYS A 211 19.22 -11.17 5.08
N ARG A 212 19.99 -10.90 4.04
CA ARG A 212 20.91 -9.77 3.95
C ARG A 212 20.86 -9.15 2.57
N PHE A 213 21.31 -7.92 2.47
CA PHE A 213 21.57 -7.22 1.22
C PHE A 213 22.77 -6.31 1.41
N ASP A 214 23.39 -5.88 0.31
CA ASP A 214 24.61 -5.08 0.34
C ASP A 214 24.31 -3.59 0.47
N ARG A 215 23.32 -3.09 -0.28
CA ARG A 215 22.87 -1.68 -0.25
C ARG A 215 21.53 -1.47 -0.93
N PHE A 216 20.89 -0.35 -0.61
CA PHE A 216 19.79 0.18 -1.41
C PHE A 216 20.34 0.75 -2.72
N LYS A 217 19.66 0.44 -3.82
CA LYS A 217 19.93 0.95 -5.14
C LYS A 217 18.65 1.59 -5.66
N ASP A 218 18.54 2.89 -5.44
CA ASP A 218 17.38 3.65 -5.89
C ASP A 218 17.31 3.64 -7.41
N MET A 219 16.13 3.29 -7.92
CA MET A 219 15.87 3.08 -9.34
C MET A 219 15.01 4.20 -9.92
N ASP A 220 14.10 4.76 -9.10
CA ASP A 220 13.19 5.85 -9.47
C ASP A 220 13.16 6.85 -8.32
N VAL A 221 13.65 8.08 -8.58
CA VAL A 221 13.75 9.17 -7.60
C VAL A 221 13.31 10.45 -8.30
N GLY A 222 12.52 11.27 -7.60
CA GLY A 222 12.10 12.57 -8.10
C GLY A 222 10.68 12.94 -7.66
N THR A 223 10.15 14.00 -8.23
CA THR A 223 8.86 14.57 -7.80
C THR A 223 7.65 13.97 -8.52
N LYS A 224 7.87 13.27 -9.64
CA LYS A 224 6.80 12.90 -10.60
C LYS A 224 5.89 14.08 -10.99
N ARG A 225 6.44 15.31 -10.95
CA ARG A 225 5.72 16.58 -11.16
C ARG A 225 4.59 16.84 -10.15
N LEU A 226 4.59 16.14 -9.03
CA LEU A 226 3.73 16.47 -7.91
C LEU A 226 4.29 17.71 -7.18
N PRO A 227 3.42 18.56 -6.63
CA PRO A 227 3.84 19.73 -5.88
C PRO A 227 4.45 19.31 -4.54
N GLU A 228 5.33 20.17 -4.01
CA GLU A 228 6.03 19.98 -2.73
C GLU A 228 5.09 19.63 -1.57
N SER A 229 3.93 20.30 -1.51
CA SER A 229 2.92 20.09 -0.47
C SER A 229 2.41 18.65 -0.44
N VAL A 230 2.24 18.02 -1.60
CA VAL A 230 1.84 16.60 -1.71
C VAL A 230 3.00 15.68 -1.37
N LEU A 231 4.18 16.01 -1.86
CA LEU A 231 5.38 15.21 -1.69
C LEU A 231 5.79 15.10 -0.22
N SER A 232 5.62 16.18 0.56
CA SER A 232 5.87 16.20 2.00
C SER A 232 4.98 15.25 2.82
N LEU A 233 3.90 14.72 2.24
CA LEU A 233 3.00 13.76 2.89
C LEU A 233 3.51 12.32 2.80
N ALA A 234 4.42 12.02 1.89
CA ALA A 234 4.99 10.68 1.75
C ALA A 234 6.01 10.40 2.87
N LYS A 235 6.07 9.15 3.31
CA LYS A 235 7.06 8.68 4.29
C LYS A 235 8.36 8.31 3.57
N PRO A 236 9.50 8.21 4.26
CA PRO A 236 10.71 7.61 3.67
C PRO A 236 10.43 6.18 3.17
N LEU A 237 10.92 5.79 1.99
CA LEU A 237 10.61 4.47 1.39
C LEU A 237 11.18 3.31 2.22
N TYR A 238 12.34 3.55 2.83
CA TYR A 238 13.08 2.62 3.67
C TYR A 238 13.85 3.39 4.76
N GLU A 239 14.37 2.68 5.75
CA GLU A 239 15.14 3.31 6.84
C GLU A 239 16.43 3.97 6.30
N GLY A 240 16.56 5.28 6.53
CA GLY A 240 17.70 6.05 6.03
C GLY A 240 17.57 6.50 4.57
N ASP A 241 16.38 6.39 3.96
CA ASP A 241 16.07 7.03 2.68
C ASP A 241 16.24 8.56 2.82
N LYS A 242 17.23 9.09 2.09
CA LYS A 242 17.58 10.51 2.05
C LYS A 242 17.12 11.18 0.75
N GLY A 243 16.57 10.40 -0.18
CA GLY A 243 15.97 10.94 -1.38
C GLY A 243 14.75 11.76 -0.98
N PHE A 244 14.59 12.95 -1.56
CA PHE A 244 13.41 13.77 -1.28
C PHE A 244 12.12 12.95 -1.44
N LEU A 245 11.99 12.19 -2.54
CA LEU A 245 11.17 10.97 -2.61
C LEU A 245 11.78 9.90 -3.53
N THR A 246 12.00 8.71 -2.96
CA THR A 246 12.32 7.49 -3.70
C THR A 246 11.04 6.71 -4.02
N TRP A 247 10.78 6.45 -5.29
CA TRP A 247 9.59 5.72 -5.76
C TRP A 247 9.82 4.24 -5.91
N LYS A 248 11.06 3.86 -6.20
CA LYS A 248 11.44 2.46 -6.36
C LYS A 248 12.89 2.27 -5.97
N THR A 249 13.16 1.25 -5.17
CA THR A 249 14.53 0.85 -4.83
C THR A 249 14.67 -0.67 -4.91
N ASN A 250 15.85 -1.12 -5.28
CA ASN A 250 16.23 -2.52 -5.24
C ASN A 250 17.23 -2.75 -4.10
N LEU A 251 17.02 -3.82 -3.33
CA LEU A 251 18.00 -4.29 -2.36
C LEU A 251 19.05 -5.09 -3.12
N GLU A 252 20.13 -4.41 -3.52
CA GLU A 252 21.21 -5.04 -4.29
C GLU A 252 21.95 -6.05 -3.41
N GLY A 253 22.24 -7.23 -3.96
CA GLY A 253 22.86 -8.33 -3.21
C GLY A 253 21.90 -9.05 -2.25
N TYR A 254 20.58 -8.84 -2.38
CA TYR A 254 19.59 -9.50 -1.54
C TYR A 254 19.70 -11.03 -1.61
N PHE A 255 19.83 -11.66 -0.44
CA PHE A 255 19.98 -13.11 -0.30
C PHE A 255 19.55 -13.58 1.09
N CYS A 256 18.76 -14.65 1.16
CA CYS A 256 18.42 -15.33 2.41
C CYS A 256 19.15 -16.66 2.52
N ASP A 257 19.98 -16.82 3.55
CA ASP A 257 20.70 -18.07 3.87
C ASP A 257 20.19 -18.69 5.18
N PRO A 258 19.17 -19.56 5.15
CA PRO A 258 18.63 -20.19 6.35
C PRO A 258 19.64 -21.08 7.10
N LEU A 259 20.85 -21.32 6.57
CA LEU A 259 21.93 -21.99 7.31
C LEU A 259 22.91 -21.03 7.97
N ALA A 260 22.82 -19.72 7.73
CA ALA A 260 23.78 -18.74 8.23
C ALA A 260 25.25 -19.15 7.95
N LYS A 261 25.54 -19.72 6.77
CA LYS A 261 26.82 -20.33 6.35
C LYS A 261 27.18 -21.69 6.94
N ASP A 262 26.39 -22.24 7.85
CA ASP A 262 26.60 -23.60 8.38
C ASP A 262 26.24 -24.66 7.33
N LYS A 263 26.76 -25.88 7.53
CA LYS A 263 26.40 -27.04 6.70
C LYS A 263 25.46 -27.96 7.48
N ILE A 264 24.43 -28.47 6.81
CA ILE A 264 23.63 -29.58 7.36
C ILE A 264 24.31 -30.89 6.98
N CYS A 265 24.71 -31.66 8.00
CA CYS A 265 25.30 -33.00 7.83
C CYS A 265 24.29 -34.11 8.12
N SER A 266 24.36 -35.19 7.34
CA SER A 266 23.65 -36.45 7.65
C SER A 266 24.51 -37.29 8.61
N TYR A 267 23.89 -37.88 9.62
CA TYR A 267 24.57 -38.72 10.62
C TYR A 267 24.04 -40.15 10.60
N ASP A 268 24.91 -41.12 10.84
CA ASP A 268 24.54 -42.52 11.01
C ASP A 268 23.99 -42.81 12.42
N ALA A 269 23.55 -44.05 12.66
CA ALA A 269 23.00 -44.49 13.95
C ALA A 269 24.00 -44.37 15.13
N SER A 270 25.30 -44.24 14.84
CA SER A 270 26.36 -44.04 15.83
C SER A 270 26.71 -42.57 16.07
N GLY A 271 26.03 -41.65 15.37
CA GLY A 271 26.26 -40.20 15.47
C GLY A 271 27.44 -39.71 14.65
N LYS A 272 28.01 -40.52 13.74
CA LYS A 272 29.10 -40.10 12.85
C LYS A 272 28.54 -39.56 11.53
N ILE A 273 29.20 -38.55 10.97
CA ILE A 273 28.83 -37.99 9.67
C ILE A 273 28.90 -39.09 8.61
N MET A 274 27.78 -39.28 7.91
CA MET A 274 27.67 -40.21 6.79
C MET A 274 28.48 -39.71 5.59
N LYS A 275 28.99 -40.64 4.80
CA LYS A 275 29.75 -40.37 3.57
C LYS A 275 29.00 -40.88 2.34
N ASP A 276 29.17 -40.23 1.21
CA ASP A 276 28.69 -40.71 -0.09
C ASP A 276 29.50 -41.90 -0.60
N ALA A 277 29.12 -42.46 -1.74
CA ALA A 277 29.81 -43.58 -2.38
C ALA A 277 31.29 -43.28 -2.74
N ASN A 278 31.68 -42.01 -2.77
CA ASN A 278 33.04 -41.54 -3.05
C ASN A 278 33.81 -41.16 -1.77
N GLY A 279 33.23 -41.37 -0.58
CA GLY A 279 33.84 -41.04 0.70
C GLY A 279 33.75 -39.57 1.14
N LYS A 280 33.01 -38.72 0.42
CA LYS A 280 32.78 -37.32 0.78
C LYS A 280 31.70 -37.24 1.86
N ASP A 281 31.92 -36.40 2.87
CA ASP A 281 30.94 -36.16 3.93
C ASP A 281 29.62 -35.62 3.35
N LEU A 282 28.49 -36.19 3.78
CA LEU A 282 27.13 -35.77 3.40
C LEU A 282 26.73 -34.50 4.17
N CYS A 283 27.54 -33.45 4.03
CA CYS A 283 27.35 -32.13 4.59
C CYS A 283 27.10 -31.13 3.47
N TYR A 284 25.98 -30.42 3.55
CA TYR A 284 25.51 -29.56 2.47
C TYR A 284 25.28 -28.13 2.95
N ASN A 285 25.81 -27.16 2.22
CA ASN A 285 25.44 -25.77 2.36
C ASN A 285 24.12 -25.47 1.62
N TYR A 286 23.65 -24.23 1.71
CA TYR A 286 22.39 -23.81 1.10
C TYR A 286 22.36 -24.00 -0.43
N GLU A 287 23.42 -23.60 -1.13
CA GLU A 287 23.52 -23.72 -2.60
C GLU A 287 23.56 -25.18 -3.06
N GLU A 288 24.26 -26.03 -2.31
CA GLU A 288 24.29 -27.47 -2.54
C GLU A 288 22.89 -28.09 -2.34
N ILE A 289 22.12 -27.64 -1.32
CA ILE A 289 20.74 -28.09 -1.10
C ILE A 289 19.80 -27.61 -2.21
N LYS A 290 19.96 -26.36 -2.69
CA LYS A 290 19.14 -25.80 -3.78
C LYS A 290 19.32 -26.56 -5.09
N SER A 291 20.54 -27.00 -5.37
CA SER A 291 20.90 -27.78 -6.56
C SER A 291 20.61 -29.28 -6.42
N MET A 292 20.15 -29.76 -5.26
CA MET A 292 19.77 -31.16 -5.12
C MET A 292 18.55 -31.51 -5.96
N PRO A 293 18.57 -32.67 -6.63
CA PRO A 293 17.38 -33.19 -7.28
C PRO A 293 16.27 -33.44 -6.26
N ASP A 294 15.03 -33.16 -6.65
CA ASP A 294 13.85 -33.46 -5.84
C ASP A 294 13.67 -34.98 -5.74
N ALA A 295 14.00 -35.55 -4.57
CA ALA A 295 13.88 -36.99 -4.32
C ALA A 295 12.41 -37.46 -4.29
N CYS A 296 11.44 -36.54 -4.27
CA CYS A 296 10.02 -36.85 -4.37
C CYS A 296 9.48 -36.80 -5.81
N SER A 297 10.28 -36.37 -6.80
CA SER A 297 9.84 -36.20 -8.21
C SER A 297 9.26 -37.47 -8.84
N ALA A 298 9.84 -38.63 -8.52
CA ALA A 298 9.35 -39.93 -8.99
C ALA A 298 7.94 -40.26 -8.50
N TYR A 299 7.56 -39.79 -7.31
CA TYR A 299 6.23 -40.01 -6.72
C TYR A 299 5.23 -38.90 -7.09
N LYS A 300 5.71 -37.65 -7.25
CA LYS A 300 4.89 -36.51 -7.69
C LYS A 300 4.24 -36.76 -9.05
N ASN A 301 4.97 -37.42 -9.95
CA ASN A 301 4.53 -37.68 -11.31
C ASN A 301 3.85 -39.05 -11.48
N ASP A 302 3.70 -39.82 -10.41
CA ASP A 302 3.06 -41.14 -10.45
C ASP A 302 1.59 -41.03 -10.05
N ALA A 303 0.69 -41.30 -11.01
CA ALA A 303 -0.76 -41.31 -10.79
C ALA A 303 -1.26 -42.34 -9.76
N ALA A 304 -0.43 -43.32 -9.39
CA ALA A 304 -0.72 -44.31 -8.35
C ALA A 304 -0.28 -43.87 -6.95
N CYS A 305 0.30 -42.67 -6.80
CA CYS A 305 0.84 -42.15 -5.55
C CYS A 305 0.08 -40.91 -5.06
N VAL A 306 -0.13 -40.82 -3.75
CA VAL A 306 -0.64 -39.64 -3.06
C VAL A 306 0.41 -39.15 -2.07
N LEU A 307 0.72 -37.85 -2.12
CA LEU A 307 1.71 -37.23 -1.24
C LEU A 307 1.03 -36.61 -0.01
N ILE A 308 1.51 -36.99 1.17
CA ILE A 308 1.12 -36.42 2.46
C ILE A 308 2.32 -35.63 3.01
N ASN A 309 2.22 -34.31 3.00
CA ASN A 309 3.23 -33.43 3.58
C ASN A 309 3.08 -33.43 5.11
N LYS A 310 4.02 -34.04 5.83
CA LYS A 310 4.16 -33.82 7.28
C LYS A 310 5.05 -32.61 7.48
N HIS A 311 4.45 -31.45 7.74
CA HIS A 311 5.19 -30.25 8.11
C HIS A 311 5.96 -30.52 9.41
N VAL A 312 7.28 -30.72 9.31
CA VAL A 312 8.15 -30.46 10.47
C VAL A 312 8.29 -28.95 10.56
N GLN A 313 7.30 -28.32 11.20
CA GLN A 313 7.45 -26.96 11.74
C GLN A 313 8.49 -27.00 12.86
N ARG A 314 9.76 -27.03 12.49
CA ARG A 314 10.78 -26.28 13.22
C ARG A 314 11.18 -25.15 12.29
N VAL A 315 10.99 -23.92 12.75
CA VAL A 315 11.60 -22.72 12.18
C VAL A 315 13.07 -23.08 11.90
N GLY A 316 13.48 -23.16 10.63
CA GLY A 316 14.83 -23.57 10.21
C GLY A 316 15.00 -24.94 9.52
N SER A 317 13.96 -25.76 9.33
CA SER A 317 14.11 -27.01 8.54
C SER A 317 13.99 -26.75 7.03
N MET A 318 15.08 -26.92 6.29
CA MET A 318 15.12 -26.89 4.82
C MET A 318 14.65 -28.17 4.13
N ARG A 319 14.26 -29.19 4.90
CA ARG A 319 13.75 -30.46 4.38
C ARG A 319 12.31 -30.62 4.82
N ALA A 320 11.41 -30.72 3.84
CA ALA A 320 10.10 -31.30 4.06
C ALA A 320 10.24 -32.82 3.96
N LEU A 321 9.99 -33.52 5.06
CA LEU A 321 9.84 -34.98 5.03
C LEU A 321 8.44 -35.26 4.48
N THR A 322 8.37 -35.76 3.26
CA THR A 322 7.11 -36.08 2.59
C THR A 322 6.93 -37.58 2.56
N VAL A 323 5.74 -38.04 2.94
CA VAL A 323 5.34 -39.44 2.83
C VAL A 323 4.55 -39.59 1.54
N ALA A 324 4.97 -40.47 0.65
CA ALA A 324 4.21 -40.87 -0.52
C ALA A 324 3.53 -42.22 -0.24
N THR A 325 2.21 -42.27 -0.30
CA THR A 325 1.45 -43.51 -0.24
C THR A 325 1.11 -43.94 -1.66
N CYS A 326 1.70 -45.03 -2.13
CA CYS A 326 1.55 -45.51 -3.50
C CYS A 326 0.84 -46.86 -3.54
N MET A 327 -0.05 -47.04 -4.51
CA MET A 327 -0.71 -48.32 -4.76
C MET A 327 0.29 -49.31 -5.39
N ASN A 328 0.41 -50.49 -4.78
CA ASN A 328 1.36 -51.51 -5.18
C ASN A 328 0.91 -52.18 -6.49
N ARG A 329 1.65 -51.95 -7.58
CA ARG A 329 1.30 -52.48 -8.91
C ARG A 329 1.70 -53.96 -9.12
N ASN A 330 2.36 -54.58 -8.14
CA ASN A 330 2.94 -55.94 -8.24
C ASN A 330 2.20 -57.00 -7.40
N THR A 331 0.97 -56.78 -6.96
CA THR A 331 0.18 -57.84 -6.30
C THR A 331 -0.12 -58.98 -7.29
N PRO A 332 0.39 -60.21 -7.08
CA PRO A 332 0.06 -61.33 -7.95
C PRO A 332 -1.42 -61.70 -7.80
N VAL A 333 -2.09 -61.95 -8.91
CA VAL A 333 -3.46 -62.48 -8.91
C VAL A 333 -3.40 -63.94 -8.45
N THR A 334 -3.64 -64.20 -7.17
CA THR A 334 -3.86 -65.57 -6.68
C THR A 334 -5.33 -65.93 -6.85
N GLU A 335 -5.64 -66.73 -7.88
CA GLU A 335 -6.92 -67.43 -8.00
C GLU A 335 -7.01 -68.54 -6.94
N GLY A 336 -7.74 -68.28 -5.86
CA GLY A 336 -8.16 -69.33 -4.92
C GLY A 336 -9.46 -69.96 -5.39
N ARG A 337 -9.43 -71.25 -5.76
CA ARG A 337 -10.63 -72.07 -6.00
C ARG A 337 -11.38 -72.30 -4.67
N MET A 338 -12.69 -72.03 -4.67
CA MET A 338 -13.65 -72.73 -3.80
C MET A 338 -14.33 -73.84 -4.59
#